data_AF-A0AAW9DKF4-F1
#
_entry.id   AF-A0AAW9DKF4-F1
#
_cell.length_a   1.000
_cell.length_b   1.000
_cell.length_c   1.000
_cell.angle_alpha   90.00
_cell.angle_beta   90.00
_cell.angle_gamma   90.00
#
_symmetry.space_group_name_H-M   'P 1'
#
loop_
_entity.id
_entity.type
_entity.pdbx_description
1 polymer ?
#
loop_
_entity_poly.entity_id
_entity_poly.type
_entity_poly.pdbx_seq_one_letter_code
_entity_poly.pdbx_strand_id
1 'polypeptide(L)'
;SGRKIIREANKPYSGTAVIDDFGPRQMETGELIVYTSADPVLQIAAHEDIIPLDELYRICEYARSITLERPALLGRIIARPYVGEPGNFSRTANRHDYAVSPFEETVLNKLAD
;
A
#
# COMPACT_ATOMS: atom_id res chain seq x y z
N SER A 1 -13.64 -0.46 -5.15
CA SER A 1 -13.40 0.94 -5.52
C SER A 1 -13.74 1.25 -6.97
N GLY A 2 -13.52 0.35 -7.94
CA GLY A 2 -13.74 0.65 -9.37
C GLY A 2 -12.67 1.56 -9.99
N ARG A 3 -11.64 1.91 -9.20
CA ARG A 3 -10.50 2.73 -9.62
C ARG A 3 -9.55 1.89 -10.47
N LYS A 4 -8.99 2.51 -11.50
CA LYS A 4 -7.90 1.91 -12.29
C LYS A 4 -6.58 2.00 -11.51
N ILE A 5 -5.60 1.23 -11.96
CA ILE A 5 -4.23 1.23 -11.43
C ILE A 5 -3.31 1.89 -12.46
N ILE A 6 -2.46 2.80 -12.02
CA ILE A 6 -1.39 3.38 -12.83
C ILE A 6 -0.35 2.28 -13.11
N ARG A 7 -0.38 1.72 -14.33
CA ARG A 7 0.44 0.55 -14.69
C ARG A 7 1.93 0.85 -14.68
N GLU A 8 2.27 2.09 -14.97
CA GLU A 8 3.62 2.64 -14.99
C GLU A 8 4.25 2.67 -13.60
N ALA A 9 3.46 2.64 -12.53
CA ALA A 9 3.92 2.54 -11.13
C ALA A 9 4.09 1.09 -10.63
N ASN A 10 3.48 0.11 -11.32
CA ASN A 10 3.46 -1.30 -10.90
C ASN A 10 4.81 -2.01 -11.15
N LYS A 11 5.81 -1.64 -10.35
CA LYS A 11 7.17 -2.19 -10.35
C LYS A 11 7.83 -1.92 -8.99
N PRO A 12 9.04 -2.46 -8.73
CA PRO A 12 9.85 -2.02 -7.60
C PRO A 12 10.11 -0.51 -7.68
N TYR A 13 9.68 0.25 -6.67
CA TYR A 13 9.76 1.72 -6.68
C TYR A 13 10.07 2.28 -5.29
N SER A 14 10.83 3.38 -5.25
CA SER A 14 10.93 4.18 -4.02
C SER A 14 9.58 4.83 -3.70
N GLY A 15 9.14 4.72 -2.45
CA GLY A 15 7.86 5.28 -2.02
C GLY A 15 7.79 6.81 -2.05
N THR A 16 8.91 7.53 -2.03
CA THR A 16 8.92 8.98 -2.24
C THR A 16 8.84 9.30 -3.74
N ALA A 17 9.73 8.71 -4.54
CA ALA A 17 9.77 8.95 -5.98
C ALA A 17 8.47 8.56 -6.69
N VAL A 18 7.82 7.46 -6.31
CA VAL A 18 6.55 7.05 -6.93
C VAL A 18 5.42 8.04 -6.67
N ILE A 19 5.45 8.73 -5.53
CA ILE A 19 4.48 9.77 -5.19
C ILE A 19 4.82 11.04 -5.97
N ASP A 20 6.10 11.41 -6.09
CA ASP A 20 6.51 12.57 -6.87
C ASP A 20 6.16 12.40 -8.37
N ASP A 21 6.42 11.22 -8.93
CA ASP A 21 6.21 10.91 -10.35
C ASP A 21 4.74 10.77 -10.73
N PHE A 22 3.93 10.13 -9.88
CA PHE A 22 2.54 9.75 -10.21
C PHE A 22 1.48 10.45 -9.36
N GLY A 23 1.87 11.18 -8.33
CA GLY A 23 0.96 11.91 -7.45
C GLY A 23 0.10 12.95 -8.17
N PRO A 24 0.65 13.78 -9.08
CA PRO A 24 -0.17 14.75 -9.83
C PRO A 24 -1.26 14.04 -10.66
N ARG A 25 -0.89 12.98 -11.38
CA ARG A 25 -1.85 12.16 -12.15
C ARG A 25 -2.90 11.51 -11.25
N GLN A 26 -2.51 10.97 -10.09
CA GLN A 26 -3.47 10.39 -9.16
C GLN A 26 -4.47 11.43 -8.66
N MET A 27 -4.03 12.67 -8.40
CA MET A 27 -4.93 13.73 -7.94
C MET A 27 -5.96 14.10 -9.00
N GLU A 28 -5.59 14.10 -10.28
CA GLU A 28 -6.50 14.41 -11.38
C GLU A 28 -7.48 13.26 -11.70
N THR A 29 -7.01 12.01 -11.59
CA THR A 29 -7.74 10.84 -12.11
C THR A 29 -8.37 9.95 -11.05
N GLY A 30 -7.88 10.02 -9.81
CA GLY A 30 -8.23 9.10 -8.73
C GLY A 30 -7.76 7.66 -8.95
N GLU A 31 -6.82 7.42 -9.87
CA GLU A 31 -6.21 6.10 -10.09
C GLU A 31 -5.31 5.70 -8.91
N LEU A 32 -5.22 4.39 -8.62
CA LEU A 32 -4.38 3.86 -7.56
C LEU A 32 -2.92 3.77 -8.00
N ILE A 33 -2.02 4.26 -7.15
CA ILE A 33 -0.58 4.05 -7.27
C ILE A 33 -0.25 2.77 -6.51
N VAL A 34 -0.06 1.67 -7.25
CA VAL A 34 0.33 0.37 -6.69
C VAL A 34 1.78 0.09 -7.06
N TYR A 35 2.62 -0.21 -6.07
CA TYR A 35 4.04 -0.47 -6.26
C TYR A 35 4.57 -1.49 -5.24
N THR A 36 5.79 -1.97 -5.46
CA THR A 36 6.46 -2.94 -4.57
C THR A 36 7.89 -2.51 -4.24
N SER A 37 8.60 -3.31 -3.44
CA SER A 37 10.03 -3.15 -3.13
C SER A 37 10.77 -4.46 -3.44
N ALA A 38 11.95 -4.66 -2.86
CA ALA A 38 12.66 -5.95 -2.92
C ALA A 38 12.01 -7.02 -2.03
N ASP A 39 11.22 -6.61 -1.04
CA ASP A 39 10.53 -7.50 -0.11
C ASP A 39 9.19 -7.96 -0.70
N PRO A 40 8.61 -9.08 -0.21
CA PRO A 40 7.30 -9.56 -0.64
C PRO A 40 6.17 -8.69 -0.06
N VAL A 41 6.10 -7.44 -0.53
CA VAL A 41 5.13 -6.43 -0.10
C VAL A 41 4.40 -5.82 -1.28
N LEU A 42 3.15 -5.41 -1.06
CA LEU A 42 2.41 -4.55 -1.99
C LEU A 42 2.01 -3.28 -1.25
N GLN A 43 2.32 -2.14 -1.86
CA GLN A 43 2.08 -0.82 -1.29
C GLN A 43 1.10 -0.06 -2.16
N ILE A 44 0.15 0.63 -1.54
CA ILE A 44 -0.87 1.43 -2.22
C ILE A 44 -0.75 2.86 -1.73
N ALA A 45 -0.23 3.75 -2.56
CA ALA A 45 -0.17 5.17 -2.29
C ALA A 45 -1.45 5.88 -2.78
N ALA A 46 -1.96 6.78 -1.96
CA ALA A 46 -3.24 7.44 -2.17
C ALA A 46 -3.26 8.83 -1.50
N HIS A 47 -3.54 9.87 -2.27
CA HIS A 47 -3.74 11.21 -1.74
C HIS A 47 -5.04 11.27 -0.91
N GLU A 48 -4.96 11.73 0.35
CA GLU A 48 -6.10 11.65 1.29
C GLU A 48 -7.34 12.45 0.84
N ASP A 49 -7.15 13.58 0.15
CA ASP A 49 -8.27 14.39 -0.37
C ASP A 49 -8.98 13.77 -1.59
N ILE A 50 -8.38 12.75 -2.22
CA ILE A 50 -8.86 12.16 -3.48
C ILE A 50 -9.38 10.73 -3.25
N ILE A 51 -8.74 10.02 -2.33
CA ILE A 51 -9.08 8.67 -1.92
C ILE A 51 -9.13 8.68 -0.39
N PRO A 52 -10.34 8.75 0.21
CA PRO A 52 -10.50 8.79 1.65
C PRO A 52 -9.84 7.59 2.34
N LEU A 53 -9.33 7.80 3.56
CA LEU A 53 -8.61 6.77 4.32
C LEU A 53 -9.39 5.47 4.49
N ASP A 54 -10.68 5.55 4.82
CA ASP A 54 -11.58 4.37 4.87
C ASP A 54 -11.52 3.58 3.56
N GLU A 55 -11.66 4.26 2.42
CA GLU A 55 -11.63 3.59 1.11
C GLU A 55 -10.26 2.95 0.86
N LEU A 56 -9.16 3.66 1.16
CA LEU A 56 -7.81 3.12 1.04
C LEU A 56 -7.64 1.87 1.90
N TYR A 57 -8.10 1.89 3.14
CA TYR A 57 -8.01 0.74 4.05
C TYR A 57 -8.82 -0.44 3.54
N ARG A 58 -10.07 -0.24 3.11
CA ARG A 58 -10.86 -1.32 2.49
C ARG A 58 -10.21 -1.90 1.24
N ILE A 59 -9.57 -1.07 0.41
CA ILE A 59 -8.79 -1.54 -0.75
C ILE A 59 -7.62 -2.40 -0.29
N CYS A 60 -6.87 -1.98 0.73
CA CYS A 60 -5.75 -2.75 1.27
C CYS A 60 -6.19 -4.05 1.94
N GLU A 61 -7.30 -4.07 2.67
CA GLU A 61 -7.91 -5.28 3.25
C GLU A 61 -8.31 -6.28 2.17
N TYR A 62 -8.97 -5.80 1.11
CA TYR A 62 -9.30 -6.64 -0.04
C TYR A 62 -8.03 -7.18 -0.74
N ALA A 63 -7.02 -6.33 -0.96
CA ALA A 63 -5.75 -6.78 -1.52
C ALA A 63 -5.08 -7.84 -0.62
N ARG A 64 -5.22 -7.71 0.70
CA ARG A 64 -4.70 -8.69 1.65
C ARG A 64 -5.43 -10.03 1.54
N SER A 65 -6.76 -10.03 1.40
CA SER A 65 -7.55 -11.26 1.35
C SER A 65 -7.26 -12.13 0.12
N ILE A 66 -6.80 -11.53 -0.98
CA ILE A 66 -6.52 -12.25 -2.24
C ILE A 66 -5.03 -12.60 -2.45
N THR A 67 -4.15 -12.29 -1.48
CA THR A 67 -2.69 -12.48 -1.59
C THR A 67 -2.14 -13.45 -0.55
N LEU A 68 -2.99 -14.35 -0.04
CA LEU A 68 -2.67 -15.32 1.01
C LEU A 68 -2.10 -16.65 0.49
N GLU A 69 -2.04 -16.82 -0.83
CA GLU A 69 -1.63 -18.07 -1.47
C GLU A 69 -0.68 -17.83 -2.64
N ARG A 70 0.13 -18.84 -2.97
CA ARG A 70 1.02 -18.78 -4.15
C ARG A 70 0.18 -18.89 -5.44
N PRO A 71 0.57 -18.20 -6.53
CA PRO A 71 1.86 -17.53 -6.75
C PRO A 71 1.98 -16.12 -6.17
N ALA A 72 0.93 -15.57 -5.56
CA ALA A 72 0.87 -14.18 -5.10
C ALA A 72 0.93 -14.03 -3.58
N LEU A 73 1.68 -14.92 -2.90
CA LEU A 73 1.82 -14.91 -1.45
C LEU A 73 2.66 -13.69 -1.04
N LEU A 74 2.05 -12.73 -0.36
CA LEU A 74 2.71 -11.52 0.13
C LEU A 74 2.83 -11.53 1.65
N GLY A 75 3.98 -11.11 2.17
CA GLY A 75 4.18 -10.93 3.61
C GLY A 75 3.38 -9.76 4.18
N ARG A 76 3.20 -8.68 3.38
CA ARG A 76 2.50 -7.48 3.86
C ARG A 76 1.82 -6.66 2.76
N ILE A 77 0.65 -6.12 3.06
CA ILE A 77 0.05 -5.00 2.31
C ILE A 77 0.21 -3.71 3.12
N ILE A 78 0.60 -2.61 2.50
CA ILE A 78 0.83 -1.33 3.20
C ILE A 78 0.02 -0.21 2.56
N ALA A 79 -0.87 0.40 3.34
CA ALA A 79 -1.52 1.66 2.99
C ALA A 79 -0.51 2.82 3.16
N ARG A 80 -0.32 3.61 2.11
CA ARG A 80 0.60 4.75 2.06
C ARG A 80 -0.15 6.05 1.75
N PRO A 81 -0.99 6.53 2.67
CA PRO A 81 -1.63 7.81 2.49
C PRO A 81 -0.60 8.95 2.49
N TYR A 82 -0.89 9.97 1.70
CA TYR A 82 -0.08 11.18 1.62
C TYR A 82 -0.95 12.41 1.36
N VAL A 83 -0.38 13.58 1.63
CA VAL A 83 -0.98 14.91 1.44
C VAL A 83 0.01 15.85 0.76
N GLY A 84 -0.45 17.03 0.40
CA GLY A 84 0.38 18.09 -0.17
C GLY A 84 0.03 18.34 -1.64
N GLU A 85 0.96 18.98 -2.35
CA GLU A 85 0.73 19.41 -3.73
C GLU A 85 1.88 18.94 -4.62
N PRO A 86 1.70 18.90 -5.96
CA PRO A 86 2.78 18.58 -6.90
C PRO A 86 4.08 19.31 -6.59
N GLY A 87 5.15 18.54 -6.37
CA GLY A 87 6.48 19.05 -5.99
C GLY A 87 6.72 19.20 -4.49
N ASN A 88 5.70 18.99 -3.64
CA ASN A 88 5.82 19.01 -2.18
C ASN A 88 4.84 18.05 -1.50
N PHE A 89 4.93 16.76 -1.85
CA PHE A 89 4.13 15.72 -1.21
C PHE A 89 4.76 15.23 0.10
N SER A 90 3.93 14.86 1.05
CA SER A 90 4.33 14.30 2.34
C SER A 90 3.46 13.12 2.72
N ARG A 91 4.09 11.98 3.01
CA ARG A 91 3.40 10.80 3.56
C ARG A 91 2.94 11.10 4.97
N THR A 92 1.74 10.64 5.31
CA THR A 92 1.16 10.89 6.63
C THR A 92 1.43 9.75 7.61
N ALA A 93 1.09 9.99 8.88
CA ALA A 93 1.13 8.97 9.93
C ALA A 93 -0.02 7.96 9.83
N ASN A 94 -1.00 8.17 8.94
CA ASN A 94 -2.18 7.31 8.73
C ASN A 94 -1.84 5.99 8.00
N ARG A 95 -0.55 5.66 7.92
CA ARG A 95 -0.05 4.37 7.42
C ARG A 95 -0.72 3.23 8.18
N HIS A 96 -1.16 2.21 7.45
CA HIS A 96 -1.66 0.96 8.02
C HIS A 96 -1.02 -0.25 7.32
N ASP A 97 -0.66 -1.26 8.10
CA ASP A 97 0.08 -2.44 7.64
C ASP A 97 -0.76 -3.71 7.90
N TYR A 98 -1.01 -4.49 6.85
CA TYR A 98 -1.70 -5.77 6.91
C TYR A 98 -0.69 -6.90 6.72
N ALA A 99 -0.10 -7.34 7.84
CA ALA A 99 0.92 -8.38 7.87
C ALA A 99 0.32 -9.77 8.10
N VAL A 100 0.97 -10.80 7.57
CA VAL A 100 0.66 -12.19 7.92
C VAL A 100 1.40 -12.54 9.22
N SER A 101 0.65 -12.96 10.24
CA SER A 101 1.24 -13.53 11.46
C SER A 101 1.90 -14.88 11.16
N PRO A 102 2.88 -15.33 11.97
CA PRO A 102 3.40 -16.68 11.86
C PRO A 102 2.27 -17.72 11.81
N PHE A 103 2.36 -18.68 10.89
CA PHE A 103 1.32 -19.71 10.68
C PHE A 103 1.22 -20.71 11.84
N GLU A 104 2.27 -20.78 12.66
CA GLU A 104 2.37 -21.63 13.84
C GLU A 104 3.03 -20.85 14.98
N GLU A 105 2.86 -21.34 16.21
CA GLU A 105 3.50 -20.76 17.39
C GLU A 105 5.02 -20.78 17.26
N THR A 106 5.62 -19.65 17.60
CA THR A 106 7.06 -19.46 17.61
C THR A 106 7.61 -19.60 19.04
N VAL A 107 8.93 -19.65 19.17
CA VAL A 107 9.60 -19.60 20.49
C VAL A 107 9.21 -18.34 21.28
N LEU A 108 8.92 -17.21 20.61
CA LEU A 108 8.46 -15.99 21.28
C LEU A 108 7.09 -16.18 21.95
N ASN A 109 6.19 -16.96 21.34
CA ASN A 109 4.91 -17.30 21.96
C ASN A 109 5.15 -18.11 23.23
N LYS A 110 6.00 -19.14 23.15
CA LYS A 110 6.35 -20.00 24.29
C LYS A 110 7.06 -19.30 25.45
N LEU A 111 7.76 -18.20 25.19
CA LEU A 111 8.42 -17.40 26.23
C LEU A 111 7.47 -16.40 26.89
N ALA A 112 6.38 -16.03 26.22
CA ALA A 112 5.40 -15.06 26.73
C ALA A 112 4.32 -15.72 27.60
N ASP A 113 4.05 -17.01 27.36
CA ASP A 113 3.19 -17.88 28.17
C ASP A 113 3.83 -18.23 29.53
#